data_AF-A0A9P8F5B9-F1
#
_entry.id   AF-A0A9P8F5B9-F1
#
_cell.length_a   1.000
_cell.length_b   1.000
_cell.length_c   1.000
_cell.angle_alpha   90.00
_cell.angle_beta   90.00
_cell.angle_gamma   90.00
#
_symmetry.space_group_name_H-M   'P 1'
#
loop_
_entity.id
_entity.type
_entity.pdbx_description
1 polymer ?
#
loop_
_entity_poly.entity_id
_entity_poly.type
_entity_poly.pdbx_seq_one_letter_code
_entity_poly.pdbx_strand_id
1 'polypeptide(L)'
;MATVAVGPTQQGSGKLDDFKVSGEAPYYAEEREGWKGYIEWEKYPEKKKHAEKILANYKFPPPPEFQLVPLPDSNPVLEGVRWKQYHYAMGETLKDIPDISWKYVKQEKSEDMIHVLQFPYNGEPPRDRLVETEITDNKDHFVRNHGGIPEIDPEQYTLDIEGLVNDPKRLTLADLQNEELFPRQSNVVSLQCSGTRRIEQIHEYPGDGDELINAPWGEGAIGTARWTGVSLKKVIKYCGGLKDGGEGIHLEFYG
;
A
#
# COMPACT_ATOMS: atom_id res chain seq x y z
N MET A 1 -28.25 13.66 17.92
CA MET A 1 -28.24 13.06 16.57
C MET A 1 -28.10 14.19 15.56
N ALA A 2 -26.88 14.48 15.15
CA ALA A 2 -26.63 15.43 14.08
C ALA A 2 -26.48 14.62 12.78
N THR A 3 -27.40 14.83 11.85
CA THR A 3 -27.28 14.39 10.47
C THR A 3 -25.98 14.94 9.89
N VAL A 4 -25.04 14.04 9.59
CA VAL A 4 -23.80 14.36 8.90
C VAL A 4 -24.16 14.74 7.47
N ALA A 5 -24.12 16.03 7.17
CA ALA A 5 -24.18 16.50 5.80
C ALA A 5 -22.92 16.02 5.09
N VAL A 6 -23.08 15.38 3.94
CA VAL A 6 -21.98 15.03 3.04
C VAL A 6 -21.32 16.34 2.62
N GLY A 7 -20.10 16.59 3.10
CA GLY A 7 -19.29 17.74 2.73
C GLY A 7 -19.10 17.82 1.20
N PRO A 8 -18.72 18.99 0.65
CA PRO A 8 -18.55 19.15 -0.78
C PRO A 8 -17.54 18.13 -1.32
N THR A 9 -17.84 17.57 -2.49
CA THR A 9 -16.96 16.67 -3.25
C THR A 9 -15.52 17.19 -3.23
N GLN A 10 -14.56 16.32 -2.88
CA GLN A 10 -13.12 16.59 -2.96
C GLN A 10 -12.79 17.35 -4.25
N GLN A 11 -12.38 18.61 -4.10
CA GLN A 11 -12.30 19.54 -5.23
C GLN A 11 -11.35 18.99 -6.31
N GLY A 12 -11.88 18.85 -7.52
CA GLY A 12 -11.12 18.36 -8.68
C GLY A 12 -11.03 16.83 -8.83
N SER A 13 -11.39 16.02 -7.82
CA SER A 13 -11.14 14.56 -7.85
C SER A 13 -12.17 13.73 -8.64
N GLY A 14 -13.23 14.33 -9.16
CA GLY A 14 -14.33 13.64 -9.85
C GLY A 14 -15.23 12.84 -8.89
N LYS A 15 -16.10 11.99 -9.46
CA LYS A 15 -16.93 11.03 -8.71
C LYS A 15 -16.75 9.63 -9.25
N LEU A 16 -16.98 8.62 -8.41
CA LEU A 16 -16.96 7.22 -8.86
C LEU A 16 -18.05 6.95 -9.89
N ASP A 17 -19.26 7.45 -9.67
CA ASP A 17 -20.43 7.24 -10.55
C ASP A 17 -20.25 7.81 -11.97
N ASP A 18 -19.29 8.72 -12.16
CA ASP A 18 -18.96 9.29 -13.46
C ASP A 18 -18.17 8.30 -14.33
N PHE A 19 -17.56 7.27 -13.74
CA PHE A 19 -16.76 6.30 -14.47
C PHE A 19 -17.63 5.29 -15.19
N LYS A 20 -17.39 5.15 -16.50
CA LYS A 20 -18.02 4.12 -17.33
C LYS A 20 -16.94 3.39 -18.09
N VAL A 21 -16.92 2.07 -17.96
CA VAL A 21 -16.07 1.21 -18.79
C VAL A 21 -16.46 1.42 -20.25
N SER A 22 -15.48 1.74 -21.10
CA SER A 22 -15.69 1.94 -22.53
C SER A 22 -15.29 0.68 -23.28
N GLY A 23 -16.22 0.09 -24.03
CA GLY A 23 -15.96 -1.13 -24.81
C GLY A 23 -15.95 -2.39 -23.95
N GLU A 24 -15.24 -3.42 -24.41
CA GLU A 24 -15.04 -4.67 -23.68
C GLU A 24 -13.94 -4.49 -22.62
N ALA A 25 -14.26 -4.84 -21.37
CA ALA A 25 -13.28 -4.79 -20.29
C ALA A 25 -12.17 -5.83 -20.54
N PRO A 26 -10.91 -5.50 -20.25
CA PRO A 26 -9.84 -6.49 -20.35
C PRO A 26 -10.06 -7.63 -19.34
N TYR A 27 -9.53 -8.79 -19.65
CA TYR A 27 -9.47 -9.90 -18.72
C TYR A 27 -8.02 -10.31 -18.48
N TYR A 28 -7.62 -10.32 -17.20
CA TYR A 28 -6.35 -10.84 -16.73
C TYR A 28 -6.67 -12.02 -15.82
N ALA A 29 -6.24 -13.24 -16.18
CA ALA A 29 -6.49 -14.40 -15.34
C ALA A 29 -5.70 -14.30 -14.03
N GLU A 30 -6.22 -14.85 -12.94
CA GLU A 30 -5.47 -15.04 -11.71
C GLU A 30 -4.24 -15.93 -11.99
N GLU A 31 -3.06 -15.47 -11.62
CA GLU A 31 -1.80 -16.11 -12.04
C GLU A 31 -1.13 -16.94 -10.95
N ARG A 32 -1.51 -16.73 -9.69
CA ARG A 32 -0.94 -17.44 -8.55
C ARG A 32 -2.06 -18.02 -7.69
N GLU A 33 -2.00 -19.32 -7.46
CA GLU A 33 -2.94 -20.00 -6.57
C GLU A 33 -2.92 -19.37 -5.18
N GLY A 34 -4.09 -19.07 -4.62
CA GLY A 34 -4.21 -18.42 -3.32
C GLY A 34 -3.87 -16.93 -3.30
N TRP A 35 -3.49 -16.31 -4.42
CA TRP A 35 -3.28 -14.87 -4.51
C TRP A 35 -4.41 -14.24 -5.32
N LYS A 36 -5.18 -13.36 -4.70
CA LYS A 36 -6.29 -12.69 -5.37
C LYS A 36 -5.84 -11.37 -6.00
N GLY A 37 -6.17 -11.18 -7.27
CA GLY A 37 -5.82 -9.99 -8.04
C GLY A 37 -4.34 -9.92 -8.40
N TYR A 38 -3.58 -11.01 -8.27
CA TYR A 38 -2.16 -11.02 -8.58
C TYR A 38 -1.92 -11.23 -10.07
N ILE A 39 -1.34 -10.22 -10.70
CA ILE A 39 -0.93 -10.24 -12.10
C ILE A 39 0.58 -10.01 -12.14
N GLU A 40 1.33 -10.91 -12.80
CA GLU A 40 2.78 -10.77 -12.95
C GLU A 40 3.07 -9.76 -14.07
N TRP A 41 3.38 -8.51 -13.69
CA TRP A 41 3.66 -7.44 -14.64
C TRP A 41 5.11 -7.40 -15.11
N GLU A 42 6.05 -7.82 -14.26
CA GLU A 42 7.48 -7.62 -14.51
C GLU A 42 8.05 -8.69 -15.44
N LYS A 43 7.60 -9.95 -15.31
CA LYS A 43 8.03 -11.02 -16.24
C LYS A 43 7.35 -10.96 -17.61
N TYR A 44 6.22 -10.24 -17.71
CA TYR A 44 5.35 -10.20 -18.90
C TYR A 44 5.12 -8.77 -19.39
N PRO A 45 6.13 -8.11 -19.99
CA PRO A 45 6.07 -6.69 -20.36
C PRO A 45 4.98 -6.37 -21.38
N GLU A 46 4.49 -7.34 -22.14
CA GLU A 46 3.34 -7.21 -23.03
C GLU A 46 2.03 -6.95 -22.27
N LYS A 47 1.84 -7.53 -21.06
CA LYS A 47 0.67 -7.27 -20.21
C LYS A 47 0.69 -5.82 -19.72
N LYS A 48 1.86 -5.33 -19.32
CA LYS A 48 2.07 -3.93 -18.92
C LYS A 48 1.75 -2.96 -20.06
N LYS A 49 2.27 -3.22 -21.27
CA LYS A 49 1.95 -2.42 -22.48
C LYS A 49 0.46 -2.48 -22.84
N HIS A 50 -0.20 -3.62 -22.63
CA HIS A 50 -1.63 -3.75 -22.85
C HIS A 50 -2.43 -2.90 -21.85
N ALA A 51 -2.09 -2.98 -20.56
CA ALA A 51 -2.69 -2.17 -19.50
C ALA A 51 -2.52 -0.67 -19.77
N GLU A 52 -1.32 -0.24 -20.16
CA GLU A 52 -1.03 1.16 -20.53
C GLU A 52 -1.93 1.64 -21.67
N LYS A 53 -2.13 0.83 -22.72
CA LYS A 53 -3.03 1.17 -23.84
C LYS A 53 -4.48 1.30 -23.40
N ILE A 54 -4.94 0.42 -22.51
CA ILE A 54 -6.31 0.46 -21.98
C ILE A 54 -6.50 1.74 -21.17
N LEU A 55 -5.61 2.01 -20.21
CA LEU A 55 -5.68 3.20 -19.36
C LEU A 55 -5.59 4.49 -20.17
N ALA A 56 -4.80 4.52 -21.24
CA ALA A 56 -4.70 5.68 -22.13
C ALA A 56 -6.01 6.05 -22.87
N ASN A 57 -6.96 5.12 -22.99
CA ASN A 57 -8.27 5.39 -23.61
C ASN A 57 -9.24 6.11 -22.68
N TYR A 58 -8.91 6.24 -21.39
CA TYR A 58 -9.76 6.86 -20.38
C TYR A 58 -9.26 8.26 -20.01
N LYS A 59 -10.21 9.18 -19.80
CA LYS A 59 -9.93 10.48 -19.19
C LYS A 59 -10.23 10.41 -17.69
N PHE A 60 -9.24 10.04 -16.91
CA PHE A 60 -9.36 10.01 -15.45
C PHE A 60 -9.36 11.42 -14.85
N PRO A 61 -10.08 11.65 -13.74
CA PRO A 61 -10.09 12.93 -13.05
C PRO A 61 -8.68 13.29 -12.56
N PRO A 62 -8.33 14.58 -12.50
CA PRO A 62 -7.04 14.98 -11.97
C PRO A 62 -6.92 14.57 -10.48
N PRO A 63 -5.69 14.59 -9.96
CA PRO A 63 -5.47 14.67 -8.52
C PRO A 63 -6.45 15.61 -7.79
N PRO A 64 -6.93 15.25 -6.59
CA PRO A 64 -7.58 16.23 -5.73
C PRO A 64 -6.64 17.41 -5.51
N GLU A 65 -7.17 18.63 -5.53
CA GLU A 65 -6.44 19.81 -5.08
C GLU A 65 -6.45 19.84 -3.55
N PHE A 66 -5.26 19.91 -2.94
CA PHE A 66 -5.08 19.88 -1.49
C PHE A 66 -3.95 20.80 -1.00
N GLN A 67 -3.30 21.53 -1.92
CA GLN A 67 -2.24 22.47 -1.59
C GLN A 67 -2.74 23.90 -1.47
N LEU A 68 -3.65 24.30 -2.36
CA LEU A 68 -4.13 25.68 -2.47
C LEU A 68 -5.54 25.88 -1.90
N VAL A 69 -6.24 24.79 -1.59
CA VAL A 69 -7.59 24.81 -1.05
C VAL A 69 -7.66 24.00 0.25
N PRO A 70 -8.54 24.36 1.19
CA PRO A 70 -8.70 23.60 2.43
C PRO A 70 -9.06 22.14 2.15
N LEU A 71 -8.47 21.24 2.93
CA LEU A 71 -8.85 19.83 2.94
C LEU A 71 -10.32 19.67 3.36
N PRO A 72 -11.03 18.65 2.85
CA PRO A 72 -12.36 18.29 3.34
C PRO A 72 -12.34 17.98 4.84
N ASP A 73 -13.44 18.32 5.52
CA ASP A 73 -13.68 17.96 6.93
C ASP A 73 -14.27 16.54 7.10
N SER A 74 -14.23 15.74 6.02
CA SER A 74 -14.70 14.36 6.00
C SER A 74 -13.64 13.38 6.48
N ASN A 75 -14.09 12.18 6.87
CA ASN A 75 -13.22 11.03 7.10
C ASN A 75 -13.81 9.82 6.34
N PRO A 76 -13.20 9.34 5.24
CA PRO A 76 -11.89 9.70 4.71
C PRO A 76 -11.74 11.15 4.22
N VAL A 77 -10.51 11.68 4.32
CA VAL A 77 -10.16 13.02 3.85
C VAL A 77 -10.14 13.03 2.32
N LEU A 78 -9.36 12.12 1.73
CA LEU A 78 -9.31 11.86 0.29
C LEU A 78 -9.85 10.46 -0.03
N GLU A 79 -10.60 10.33 -1.12
CA GLU A 79 -11.24 9.08 -1.53
C GLU A 79 -10.35 8.29 -2.48
N GLY A 80 -9.61 9.01 -3.33
CA GLY A 80 -8.78 8.39 -4.34
C GLY A 80 -9.54 7.84 -5.52
N VAL A 81 -10.58 8.57 -5.95
CA VAL A 81 -11.43 8.25 -7.11
C VAL A 81 -10.60 7.86 -8.33
N ARG A 82 -9.56 8.64 -8.67
CA ARG A 82 -8.68 8.37 -9.82
C ARG A 82 -8.11 6.95 -9.81
N TRP A 83 -7.56 6.49 -8.70
CA TRP A 83 -6.93 5.16 -8.61
C TRP A 83 -7.96 4.03 -8.56
N LYS A 84 -9.13 4.27 -7.97
CA LYS A 84 -10.24 3.32 -8.03
C LYS A 84 -10.68 3.12 -9.49
N GLN A 85 -10.81 4.21 -10.25
CA GLN A 85 -11.15 4.15 -11.67
C GLN A 85 -10.10 3.40 -12.51
N TYR A 86 -8.81 3.47 -12.15
CA TYR A 86 -7.79 2.62 -12.81
C TYR A 86 -8.12 1.15 -12.65
N HIS A 87 -8.52 0.70 -11.45
CA HIS A 87 -8.86 -0.70 -11.21
C HIS A 87 -10.15 -1.10 -11.94
N TYR A 88 -11.15 -0.22 -11.97
CA TYR A 88 -12.40 -0.46 -12.72
C TYR A 88 -12.16 -0.59 -14.23
N ALA A 89 -11.21 0.17 -14.78
CA ALA A 89 -10.81 0.06 -16.19
C ALA A 89 -10.12 -1.27 -16.52
N MET A 90 -9.55 -1.93 -15.50
CA MET A 90 -8.69 -3.11 -15.64
C MET A 90 -9.44 -4.44 -15.52
N GLY A 91 -10.77 -4.40 -15.44
CA GLY A 91 -11.63 -5.57 -15.57
C GLY A 91 -11.85 -6.36 -14.29
N GLU A 92 -12.54 -7.50 -14.43
CA GLU A 92 -13.15 -8.26 -13.32
C GLU A 92 -12.17 -8.68 -12.22
N THR A 93 -10.94 -9.04 -12.59
CA THR A 93 -9.92 -9.53 -11.64
C THR A 93 -9.38 -8.43 -10.74
N LEU A 94 -9.35 -7.18 -11.22
CA LEU A 94 -8.69 -6.07 -10.53
C LEU A 94 -9.68 -5.04 -9.97
N LYS A 95 -10.91 -4.97 -10.49
CA LYS A 95 -11.91 -3.95 -10.14
C LYS A 95 -12.29 -3.92 -8.66
N ASP A 96 -12.24 -5.06 -7.97
CA ASP A 96 -12.71 -5.18 -6.58
C ASP A 96 -11.60 -4.91 -5.55
N ILE A 97 -10.34 -4.79 -5.99
CA ILE A 97 -9.18 -4.53 -5.12
C ILE A 97 -9.39 -3.32 -4.20
N PRO A 98 -9.93 -2.17 -4.67
CA PRO A 98 -10.18 -1.03 -3.80
C PRO A 98 -11.16 -1.33 -2.66
N ASP A 99 -12.27 -2.01 -2.95
CA ASP A 99 -13.31 -2.30 -1.98
C ASP A 99 -12.85 -3.37 -0.98
N ILE A 100 -12.13 -4.38 -1.45
CA ILE A 100 -11.47 -5.38 -0.61
C ILE A 100 -10.47 -4.71 0.33
N SER A 101 -9.61 -3.85 -0.19
CA SER A 101 -8.63 -3.11 0.62
C SER A 101 -9.32 -2.29 1.72
N TRP A 102 -10.38 -1.56 1.36
CA TRP A 102 -11.13 -0.75 2.32
C TRP A 102 -11.85 -1.60 3.38
N LYS A 103 -12.34 -2.79 3.02
CA LYS A 103 -12.93 -3.74 3.98
C LYS A 103 -11.92 -4.15 5.05
N TYR A 104 -10.69 -4.52 4.68
CA TYR A 104 -9.66 -4.91 5.63
C TYR A 104 -9.28 -3.78 6.59
N VAL A 105 -9.14 -2.56 6.06
CA VAL A 105 -8.86 -1.38 6.88
C VAL A 105 -9.91 -1.19 7.97
N LYS A 106 -11.20 -1.22 7.62
CA LYS A 106 -12.29 -1.07 8.59
C LYS A 106 -12.37 -2.22 9.61
N GLN A 107 -11.83 -3.39 9.28
CA GLN A 107 -11.81 -4.54 10.18
C GLN A 107 -10.63 -4.47 11.16
N GLU A 108 -9.47 -3.98 10.72
CA GLU A 108 -8.22 -4.06 11.49
C GLU A 108 -7.85 -2.78 12.22
N LYS A 109 -8.39 -1.63 11.79
CA LYS A 109 -8.00 -0.32 12.30
C LYS A 109 -9.09 0.30 13.15
N SER A 110 -8.68 1.14 14.09
CA SER A 110 -9.62 1.89 14.94
C SER A 110 -10.56 2.75 14.08
N GLU A 111 -11.84 2.82 14.47
CA GLU A 111 -12.90 3.49 13.68
C GLU A 111 -12.67 4.99 13.46
N ASP A 112 -11.94 5.63 14.36
CA ASP A 112 -11.60 7.06 14.38
C ASP A 112 -10.16 7.34 13.91
N MET A 113 -9.51 6.37 13.23
CA MET A 113 -8.29 6.67 12.47
C MET A 113 -8.55 7.84 11.51
N ILE A 114 -7.54 8.68 11.32
CA ILE A 114 -7.57 9.73 10.31
C ILE A 114 -7.27 9.04 8.97
N HIS A 115 -8.31 8.71 8.20
CA HIS A 115 -8.19 8.05 6.91
C HIS A 115 -7.84 9.09 5.83
N VAL A 116 -6.56 9.46 5.78
CA VAL A 116 -6.02 10.50 4.89
C VAL A 116 -6.34 10.22 3.41
N LEU A 117 -6.18 8.97 2.95
CA LEU A 117 -6.57 8.52 1.62
C LEU A 117 -7.25 7.16 1.70
N GLN A 118 -8.44 7.01 1.11
CA GLN A 118 -9.18 5.75 1.14
C GLN A 118 -8.57 4.71 0.19
N PHE A 119 -8.18 5.10 -1.03
CA PHE A 119 -7.52 4.19 -1.97
C PHE A 119 -6.44 4.88 -2.83
N PRO A 120 -5.21 4.32 -2.89
CA PRO A 120 -4.68 3.28 -2.00
C PRO A 120 -4.70 3.75 -0.54
N TYR A 121 -4.99 2.85 0.41
CA TYR A 121 -5.24 3.28 1.78
C TYR A 121 -4.01 3.92 2.44
N ASN A 122 -4.20 5.11 3.01
CA ASN A 122 -3.24 5.78 3.85
C ASN A 122 -3.97 6.39 5.05
N GLY A 123 -3.49 6.13 6.26
CA GLY A 123 -4.11 6.68 7.46
C GLY A 123 -3.18 6.66 8.68
N GLU A 124 -3.46 7.58 9.59
CA GLU A 124 -2.69 7.82 10.82
C GLU A 124 -3.62 7.87 12.04
N PRO A 125 -3.13 7.53 13.24
CA PRO A 125 -3.94 7.63 14.45
C PRO A 125 -4.19 9.09 14.86
N PRO A 126 -5.25 9.37 15.62
CA PRO A 126 -5.38 10.62 16.36
C PRO A 126 -4.15 10.88 17.24
N ARG A 127 -3.73 12.15 17.30
CA ARG A 127 -2.52 12.58 18.01
C ARG A 127 -2.45 12.09 19.46
N ASP A 128 -3.55 12.15 20.20
CA ASP A 128 -3.56 11.78 21.62
C ASP A 128 -3.25 10.28 21.81
N ARG A 129 -3.67 9.43 20.86
CA ARG A 129 -3.36 7.99 20.87
C ARG A 129 -1.96 7.66 20.39
N LEU A 130 -1.41 8.46 19.48
CA LEU A 130 -0.06 8.27 18.98
C LEU A 130 0.98 8.22 20.12
N VAL A 131 0.74 9.00 21.18
CA VAL A 131 1.66 9.18 22.31
C VAL A 131 1.19 8.51 23.60
N GLU A 132 0.09 7.76 23.57
CA GLU A 132 -0.51 7.14 24.76
C GLU A 132 0.41 6.06 25.36
N THR A 133 1.13 5.32 24.50
CA THR A 133 2.01 4.21 24.88
C THR A 133 3.32 4.23 24.08
N GLU A 134 4.38 3.63 24.65
CA GLU A 134 5.67 3.49 23.96
C GLU A 134 5.61 2.56 22.73
N ILE A 135 4.70 1.58 22.78
CA ILE A 135 4.39 0.66 21.68
C ILE A 135 3.00 1.00 21.18
N THR A 136 2.89 1.45 19.93
CA THR A 136 1.63 1.76 19.26
C THR A 136 0.82 0.47 19.08
N ASP A 137 -0.46 0.49 19.44
CA ASP A 137 -1.36 -0.64 19.18
C ASP A 137 -1.46 -0.89 17.66
N ASN A 138 -1.57 -2.14 17.24
CA ASN A 138 -1.65 -2.53 15.82
C ASN A 138 -2.82 -1.83 15.09
N LYS A 139 -3.94 -1.63 15.79
CA LYS A 139 -5.12 -0.91 15.25
C LYS A 139 -4.87 0.59 15.02
N ASP A 140 -3.86 1.14 15.69
CA ASP A 140 -3.48 2.56 15.66
C ASP A 140 -2.14 2.79 14.95
N HIS A 141 -1.41 1.74 14.60
CA HIS A 141 -0.20 1.87 13.80
C HIS A 141 -0.57 2.41 12.41
N PHE A 142 0.07 3.52 12.03
CA PHE A 142 -0.14 4.16 10.73
C PHE A 142 0.06 3.16 9.59
N VAL A 143 -0.66 3.40 8.47
CA VAL A 143 -0.57 2.56 7.27
C VAL A 143 -0.29 3.45 6.08
N ARG A 144 0.73 3.09 5.30
CA ARG A 144 1.03 3.71 4.00
C ARG A 144 1.00 2.64 2.91
N ASN A 145 -0.03 2.66 2.06
CA ASN A 145 -0.07 1.83 0.86
C ASN A 145 0.12 2.67 -0.42
N HIS A 146 0.83 2.08 -1.39
CA HIS A 146 0.96 2.60 -2.76
C HIS A 146 -0.04 1.97 -3.74
N GLY A 147 -0.66 0.85 -3.36
CA GLY A 147 -1.63 0.09 -4.15
C GLY A 147 -2.66 -0.58 -3.27
N GLY A 148 -3.31 -1.62 -3.82
CA GLY A 148 -4.22 -2.47 -3.06
C GLY A 148 -3.52 -3.30 -1.99
N ILE A 149 -4.29 -3.71 -0.98
CA ILE A 149 -3.86 -4.70 0.01
C ILE A 149 -4.00 -6.08 -0.64
N PRO A 150 -2.91 -6.87 -0.76
CA PRO A 150 -2.99 -8.20 -1.35
C PRO A 150 -3.72 -9.17 -0.41
N GLU A 151 -4.65 -9.94 -0.96
CA GLU A 151 -5.32 -11.06 -0.26
C GLU A 151 -4.60 -12.35 -0.67
N ILE A 152 -3.87 -12.94 0.29
CA ILE A 152 -2.97 -14.08 0.06
C ILE A 152 -3.35 -15.20 1.03
N ASP A 153 -3.59 -16.40 0.50
CA ASP A 153 -3.69 -17.63 1.27
C ASP A 153 -2.32 -17.94 1.90
N PRO A 154 -2.22 -17.98 3.24
CA PRO A 154 -0.97 -18.30 3.93
C PRO A 154 -0.34 -19.63 3.51
N GLU A 155 -1.13 -20.62 3.11
CA GLU A 155 -0.64 -21.94 2.68
C GLU A 155 0.02 -21.90 1.29
N GLN A 156 -0.35 -20.90 0.48
CA GLN A 156 0.16 -20.71 -0.88
C GLN A 156 1.23 -19.60 -0.95
N TYR A 157 1.51 -18.91 0.16
CA TYR A 157 2.53 -17.88 0.19
C TYR A 157 3.92 -18.47 -0.07
N THR A 158 4.65 -17.85 -0.99
CA THR A 158 6.05 -18.16 -1.25
C THR A 158 6.90 -16.90 -1.36
N LEU A 159 8.13 -16.97 -0.85
CA LEU A 159 9.19 -15.98 -1.00
C LEU A 159 10.32 -16.55 -1.85
N ASP A 160 10.58 -15.92 -3.00
CA ASP A 160 11.69 -16.28 -3.89
C ASP A 160 12.95 -15.51 -3.50
N ILE A 161 14.04 -16.23 -3.22
CA ILE A 161 15.38 -15.68 -2.96
C ILE A 161 16.28 -16.03 -4.14
N GLU A 162 16.52 -15.06 -5.01
CA GLU A 162 17.25 -15.23 -6.27
C GLU A 162 18.45 -14.26 -6.39
N GLY A 163 19.04 -14.15 -7.58
CA GLY A 163 20.13 -13.23 -7.88
C GLY A 163 21.52 -13.73 -7.44
N LEU A 164 22.18 -12.98 -6.56
CA LEU A 164 23.57 -13.19 -6.17
C LEU A 164 23.73 -14.09 -4.94
N VAL A 165 22.84 -15.08 -4.76
CA VAL A 165 22.99 -16.15 -3.76
C VAL A 165 23.53 -17.43 -4.41
N ASN A 166 24.32 -18.22 -3.66
CA ASN A 166 24.95 -19.43 -4.20
C ASN A 166 23.95 -20.55 -4.51
N ASP A 167 22.83 -20.62 -3.79
CA ASP A 167 21.79 -21.63 -3.92
C ASP A 167 20.41 -20.96 -3.80
N PRO A 168 19.84 -20.45 -4.91
CA PRO A 168 18.52 -19.82 -4.92
C PRO A 168 17.43 -20.75 -4.37
N LYS A 169 16.52 -20.18 -3.56
CA LYS A 169 15.44 -20.93 -2.90
C LYS A 169 14.10 -20.24 -3.07
N ARG A 170 13.05 -21.05 -3.21
CA ARG A 170 11.66 -20.66 -2.95
C ARG A 170 11.27 -21.18 -1.57
N LEU A 171 10.89 -20.29 -0.66
CA LEU A 171 10.52 -20.60 0.72
C LEU A 171 9.03 -20.40 0.92
N THR A 172 8.35 -21.36 1.54
CA THR A 172 6.96 -21.20 1.97
C THR A 172 6.86 -20.39 3.27
N LEU A 173 5.66 -19.93 3.64
CA LEU A 173 5.45 -19.33 4.96
C LEU A 173 5.79 -20.33 6.09
N ALA A 174 5.48 -21.62 5.90
CA ALA A 174 5.80 -22.68 6.86
C ALA A 174 7.32 -22.85 7.04
N ASP A 175 8.11 -22.77 5.96
CA ASP A 175 9.57 -22.80 6.05
C ASP A 175 10.09 -21.60 6.86
N LEU A 176 9.56 -20.40 6.60
CA LEU A 176 9.94 -19.18 7.31
C LEU A 176 9.55 -19.23 8.81
N GLN A 177 8.46 -19.92 9.16
CA GLN A 177 8.00 -20.09 10.54
C GLN A 177 8.67 -21.26 11.27
N ASN A 178 9.48 -22.07 10.59
CA ASN A 178 10.18 -23.19 11.19
C ASN A 178 11.37 -22.69 12.04
N GLU A 179 11.23 -22.74 13.37
CA GLU A 179 12.26 -22.30 14.33
C GLU A 179 13.59 -23.04 14.21
N GLU A 180 13.59 -24.27 13.72
CA GLU A 180 14.82 -25.05 13.52
C GLU A 180 15.64 -24.51 12.34
N LEU A 181 14.96 -24.07 11.28
CA LEU A 181 15.59 -23.41 10.13
C LEU A 181 15.95 -21.96 10.47
N PHE A 182 14.98 -21.23 11.03
CA PHE A 182 15.08 -19.81 11.26
C PHE A 182 14.56 -19.44 12.67
N PRO A 183 15.45 -19.43 13.67
CA PRO A 183 15.08 -18.98 15.01
C PRO A 183 14.51 -17.56 14.98
N ARG A 184 13.30 -17.38 15.55
CA ARG A 184 12.64 -16.08 15.61
C ARG A 184 13.46 -15.07 16.43
N GLN A 185 13.35 -13.82 16.05
CA GLN A 185 13.85 -12.70 16.84
C GLN A 185 12.82 -11.58 16.88
N SER A 186 12.87 -10.77 17.92
CA SER A 186 11.98 -9.62 18.08
C SER A 186 12.80 -8.35 18.30
N ASN A 187 12.45 -7.29 17.57
CA ASN A 187 13.04 -5.97 17.73
C ASN A 187 11.93 -4.93 17.92
N VAL A 188 12.16 -3.96 18.81
CA VAL A 188 11.29 -2.78 18.92
C VAL A 188 11.82 -1.75 17.93
N VAL A 189 11.00 -1.37 16.96
CA VAL A 189 11.40 -0.47 15.88
C VAL A 189 10.29 0.55 15.65
N SER A 190 10.68 1.82 15.59
CA SER A 190 9.84 2.89 15.08
C SER A 190 9.99 2.99 13.57
N LEU A 191 8.88 2.91 12.84
CA LEU A 191 8.82 3.24 11.42
C LEU A 191 8.24 4.64 11.27
N GLN A 192 8.86 5.45 10.44
CA GLN A 192 8.41 6.81 10.14
C GLN A 192 8.32 7.00 8.64
N CYS A 193 7.18 7.49 8.15
CA CYS A 193 7.04 7.87 6.75
C CYS A 193 7.89 9.12 6.47
N SER A 194 8.58 9.15 5.33
CA SER A 194 9.27 10.36 4.86
C SER A 194 8.31 11.55 4.65
N GLY A 195 7.01 11.28 4.54
CA GLY A 195 5.96 12.29 4.43
C GLY A 195 5.38 12.79 5.74
N THR A 196 5.86 12.35 6.90
CA THR A 196 5.36 12.79 8.20
C THR A 196 5.40 14.33 8.30
N ARG A 197 4.31 14.95 8.76
CA ARG A 197 4.11 16.41 8.88
C ARG A 197 4.09 17.19 7.56
N ARG A 198 3.85 16.53 6.43
CA ARG A 198 3.79 17.17 5.11
C ARG A 198 2.77 18.31 5.04
N ILE A 199 1.65 18.22 5.77
CA ILE A 199 0.64 19.28 5.76
C ILE A 199 1.20 20.64 6.20
N GLU A 200 2.21 20.66 7.08
CA GLU A 200 2.86 21.90 7.50
C GLU A 200 3.71 22.52 6.38
N GLN A 201 4.44 21.69 5.63
CA GLN A 201 5.19 22.15 4.46
C GLN A 201 4.25 22.72 3.39
N ILE A 202 3.12 22.05 3.13
CA ILE A 202 2.12 22.49 2.17
C ILE A 202 1.54 23.86 2.56
N HIS A 203 1.27 24.09 3.85
CA HIS A 203 0.74 25.37 4.32
C HIS A 203 1.76 26.52 4.20
N GLU A 204 3.04 26.26 4.46
CA GLU A 204 4.09 27.30 4.41
C GLU A 204 4.51 27.62 2.97
N TYR A 205 4.61 26.60 2.11
CA TYR A 205 5.09 26.72 0.73
C TYR A 205 4.14 26.01 -0.25
N PRO A 206 2.90 26.50 -0.42
CA PRO A 206 1.94 25.89 -1.33
C PRO A 206 2.46 25.95 -2.77
N GLY A 207 2.49 24.81 -3.46
CA GLY A 207 3.01 24.69 -4.83
C GLY A 207 4.49 24.29 -4.94
N ASP A 208 5.26 24.34 -3.85
CA ASP A 208 6.70 23.99 -3.84
C ASP A 208 6.97 22.53 -3.45
N GLY A 209 6.19 21.59 -3.99
CA GLY A 209 6.31 20.15 -3.71
C GLY A 209 5.94 19.27 -4.91
N ASP A 210 6.13 17.96 -4.77
CA ASP A 210 5.70 16.98 -5.79
C ASP A 210 4.22 17.16 -6.12
N GLU A 211 3.91 17.43 -7.40
CA GLU A 211 2.54 17.53 -7.95
C GLU A 211 1.79 16.18 -7.94
N LEU A 212 2.50 15.09 -7.62
CA LEU A 212 1.91 13.76 -7.44
C LEU A 212 1.32 13.61 -6.05
N ILE A 213 0.13 13.03 -5.97
CA ILE A 213 -0.69 12.98 -4.75
C ILE A 213 0.03 12.22 -3.64
N ASN A 214 0.69 13.00 -2.81
CA ASN A 214 1.24 12.59 -1.55
C ASN A 214 0.15 12.82 -0.50
N ALA A 215 -0.24 11.78 0.23
CA ALA A 215 -1.17 11.92 1.35
C ALA A 215 -0.72 13.11 2.25
N PRO A 216 -1.61 14.10 2.53
CA PRO A 216 -1.29 15.28 3.32
C PRO A 216 -1.21 14.93 4.81
N TRP A 217 -0.20 14.14 5.17
CA TRP A 217 0.01 13.65 6.53
C TRP A 217 0.14 14.80 7.52
N GLY A 218 -0.52 14.64 8.67
CA GLY A 218 -0.18 15.32 9.90
C GLY A 218 1.03 14.67 10.57
N GLU A 219 1.04 14.72 11.90
CA GLU A 219 2.13 14.23 12.74
C GLU A 219 2.14 12.72 12.99
N GLY A 220 1.10 11.99 12.60
CA GLY A 220 0.84 10.60 12.99
C GLY A 220 1.36 9.54 12.03
N ALA A 221 2.05 9.91 10.95
CA ALA A 221 2.68 8.96 10.02
C ALA A 221 3.97 8.30 10.58
N ILE A 222 3.93 7.93 11.86
CA ILE A 222 4.98 7.28 12.63
C ILE A 222 4.35 6.28 13.61
N GLY A 223 5.01 5.16 13.88
CA GLY A 223 4.53 4.17 14.83
C GLY A 223 5.66 3.29 15.33
N THR A 224 5.57 2.84 16.59
CA THR A 224 6.56 1.95 17.21
C THR A 224 5.91 0.61 17.51
N ALA A 225 6.49 -0.47 16.99
CA ALA A 225 5.99 -1.83 17.21
C ALA A 225 7.10 -2.81 17.58
N ARG A 226 6.70 -3.93 18.19
CA ARG A 226 7.56 -5.10 18.36
C ARG A 226 7.44 -5.99 17.13
N TRP A 227 8.41 -5.89 16.24
CA TRP A 227 8.49 -6.70 15.03
C TRP A 227 9.12 -8.05 15.35
N THR A 228 8.41 -9.14 15.05
CA THR A 228 8.90 -10.51 15.22
C THR A 228 9.01 -11.18 13.86
N GLY A 229 10.15 -11.82 13.60
CA GLY A 229 10.39 -12.52 12.35
C GLY A 229 11.75 -13.20 12.33
N VAL A 230 12.25 -13.47 11.12
CA VAL A 230 13.49 -14.20 10.89
C VAL A 230 14.60 -13.27 10.42
N SER A 231 15.86 -13.66 10.66
CA SER A 231 17.01 -12.89 10.18
C SER A 231 17.18 -13.03 8.68
N LEU A 232 17.12 -11.91 7.93
CA LEU A 232 17.47 -11.90 6.51
C LEU A 232 18.88 -12.48 6.25
N LYS A 233 19.84 -12.20 7.14
CA LYS A 233 21.19 -12.80 7.08
C LYS A 233 21.15 -14.33 7.18
N LYS A 234 20.28 -14.91 8.00
CA LYS A 234 20.12 -16.37 8.10
C LYS A 234 19.46 -16.93 6.84
N VAL A 235 18.44 -16.26 6.31
CA VAL A 235 17.80 -16.63 5.04
C VAL A 235 18.82 -16.65 3.89
N ILE A 236 19.65 -15.62 3.76
CA ILE A 236 20.72 -15.56 2.75
C ILE A 236 21.75 -16.69 2.95
N LYS A 237 22.13 -16.98 4.20
CA LYS A 237 23.04 -18.11 4.50
C LYS A 237 22.42 -19.46 4.15
N TYR A 238 21.13 -19.63 4.38
CA TYR A 238 20.39 -20.84 4.00
C TYR A 238 20.38 -21.02 2.47
N CYS A 239 20.40 -19.92 1.71
CA CYS A 239 20.59 -19.91 0.26
C CYS A 239 22.07 -20.04 -0.16
N GLY A 240 22.91 -20.67 0.67
CA GLY A 240 24.34 -20.87 0.40
C GLY A 240 25.21 -19.61 0.57
N GLY A 241 24.68 -18.51 1.06
CA GLY A 241 25.38 -17.22 1.18
C GLY A 241 25.44 -16.45 -0.15
N LEU A 242 26.06 -15.26 -0.10
CA LEU A 242 26.24 -14.41 -1.27
C LEU A 242 27.39 -14.92 -2.15
N LYS A 243 27.24 -14.76 -3.47
CA LYS A 243 28.32 -14.94 -4.45
C LYS A 243 29.42 -13.91 -4.19
N ASP A 244 30.67 -14.31 -4.42
CA ASP A 244 31.86 -13.45 -4.38
C ASP A 244 32.01 -12.59 -3.11
N GLY A 245 31.44 -13.03 -1.98
CA GLY A 245 31.54 -12.34 -0.69
C GLY A 245 30.62 -11.11 -0.53
N GLY A 246 29.90 -10.70 -1.57
CA GLY A 246 28.86 -9.65 -1.49
C GLY A 246 29.38 -8.21 -1.44
N GLU A 247 30.55 -7.91 -2.00
CA GLU A 247 31.04 -6.53 -2.08
C GLU A 247 30.28 -5.72 -3.16
N GLY A 248 29.87 -4.49 -2.82
CA GLY A 248 29.22 -3.58 -3.77
C GLY A 248 27.83 -4.00 -4.26
N ILE A 249 27.14 -4.89 -3.53
CA ILE A 249 25.81 -5.35 -3.91
C ILE A 249 24.69 -4.60 -3.18
N HIS A 250 23.48 -4.72 -3.72
CA HIS A 250 22.24 -4.30 -3.07
C HIS A 250 21.31 -5.51 -2.91
N LEU A 251 20.42 -5.42 -1.91
CA LEU A 251 19.29 -6.32 -1.77
C LEU A 251 18.05 -5.57 -2.23
N GLU A 252 17.31 -6.18 -3.13
CA GLU A 252 16.07 -5.63 -3.67
C GLU A 252 14.88 -6.47 -3.18
N PHE A 253 13.78 -5.80 -2.82
CA PHE A 253 12.57 -6.44 -2.33
C PHE A 253 11.41 -6.09 -3.26
N TYR A 254 10.75 -7.12 -3.78
CA TYR A 254 9.55 -6.99 -4.59
C TYR A 254 8.35 -7.41 -3.74
N GLY A 255 7.39 -6.49 -3.60
CA GLY A 255 6.15 -6.68 -2.83
C GLY A 255 4.94 -6.83 -3.73
#